data_AF-A0ABD4TEG5-F1
#
_entry.id   AF-A0ABD4TEG5-F1
#
_cell.length_a   1.000
_cell.length_b   1.000
_cell.length_c   1.000
_cell.angle_alpha   90.00
_cell.angle_beta   90.00
_cell.angle_gamma   90.00
#
_symmetry.space_group_name_H-M   'P 1'
#
loop_
_entity.id
_entity.type
_entity.pdbx_description
1 polymer ?
#
loop_
_entity_poly.entity_id
_entity_poly.type
_entity_poly.pdbx_seq_one_letter_code
_entity_poly.pdbx_strand_id
1 'polypeptide(L)'
;MNFRLLPALIVLLLAFSFCAACTGSGEPEGPTPRETAVITATPAPTTAASLAPGPTQTVPPEREVVFGIEPGYPSRFTHDLTITFNGGKGQDFVNGIDLRVTKSTGEVITEKMQPIKGDNVIIKNAQGENRVEITVSLITGGSYKIKDEIVKVP
;
A
#
# COMPACT_ATOMS: atom_id res chain seq x y z
N MET A 1 49.76 23.95 9.41
CA MET A 1 49.05 23.46 8.20
C MET A 1 50.12 23.11 7.17
N ASN A 2 50.31 21.82 6.92
CA ASN A 2 51.57 21.28 6.43
C ASN A 2 51.57 21.28 4.88
N PHE A 3 52.12 22.33 4.28
CA PHE A 3 52.18 22.59 2.83
C PHE A 3 53.03 21.58 2.01
N ARG A 4 53.49 20.50 2.65
CA ARG A 4 54.38 19.48 2.03
C ARG A 4 53.64 18.28 1.44
N LEU A 5 52.33 18.14 1.69
CA LEU A 5 51.50 17.03 1.17
C LEU A 5 50.84 17.34 -0.19
N LEU A 6 50.82 18.62 -0.59
CA LEU A 6 50.21 19.07 -1.84
C LEU A 6 50.88 18.51 -3.12
N PRO A 7 52.23 18.45 -3.24
CA PRO A 7 52.85 17.93 -4.47
C PRO A 7 52.67 16.42 -4.64
N ALA A 8 52.54 15.66 -3.54
CA ALA A 8 52.34 14.21 -3.58
C ALA A 8 50.94 13.84 -4.12
N LEU A 9 49.91 14.64 -3.78
CA LEU A 9 48.54 14.43 -4.28
C LEU A 9 48.42 14.73 -5.78
N ILE A 10 49.14 15.75 -6.27
CA ILE A 10 49.11 16.15 -7.69
C ILE A 10 49.78 15.08 -8.58
N VAL A 11 50.89 14.49 -8.12
CA VAL A 11 51.54 13.38 -8.84
C VAL A 11 50.65 12.14 -8.89
N LEU A 12 49.93 11.83 -7.81
CA LEU A 12 49.00 10.70 -7.76
C LEU A 12 47.81 10.87 -8.72
N LEU A 13 47.26 12.08 -8.85
CA LEU A 13 46.12 12.36 -9.73
C LEU A 13 46.49 12.32 -11.22
N LEU A 14 47.73 12.71 -11.58
CA LEU A 14 48.22 12.63 -12.96
C LEU A 14 48.44 11.19 -13.45
N ALA A 15 48.72 10.24 -12.54
CA ALA A 15 48.93 8.84 -12.89
C ALA A 15 47.64 8.10 -13.33
N PHE A 16 46.46 8.59 -12.95
CA PHE A 16 45.18 7.93 -13.25
C PHE A 16 44.51 8.38 -14.56
N SER A 17 45.09 9.32 -15.31
CA SER A 17 44.43 9.95 -16.47
C SER A 17 44.74 9.30 -17.84
N PHE A 18 45.35 8.11 -17.90
CA PHE A 18 45.88 7.54 -19.16
C PHE A 18 45.25 6.23 -19.66
N CYS A 19 43.97 5.94 -19.34
CA CYS A 19 43.26 4.79 -19.92
C CYS A 19 41.99 5.23 -20.68
N ALA A 20 42.18 5.93 -21.80
CA ALA A 20 41.18 6.02 -22.86
C ALA A 20 41.83 5.67 -24.20
N ALA A 21 41.11 4.90 -25.02
CA ALA A 21 41.45 4.31 -26.32
C ALA A 21 42.15 2.93 -26.22
N CYS A 22 41.77 1.87 -26.94
CA CYS A 22 41.25 1.81 -28.30
C CYS A 22 40.30 0.62 -28.56
N THR A 23 39.51 0.85 -29.59
CA THR A 23 38.65 -0.02 -30.40
C THR A 23 39.19 -1.43 -30.72
N GLY A 24 38.30 -2.42 -30.72
CA GLY A 24 38.52 -3.71 -31.37
C GLY A 24 37.18 -4.42 -31.64
N SER A 25 36.72 -4.39 -32.89
CA SER A 25 35.66 -5.26 -33.40
C SER A 25 36.11 -6.72 -33.36
N GLY A 26 35.22 -7.61 -32.94
CA GLY A 26 35.41 -9.05 -33.02
C GLY A 26 34.27 -9.79 -32.34
N GLU A 27 33.29 -10.21 -33.13
CA GLU A 27 32.24 -11.16 -32.77
C GLU A 27 32.86 -12.51 -32.37
N PRO A 28 32.32 -13.16 -31.33
CA PRO A 28 31.90 -14.54 -31.54
C PRO A 28 30.51 -14.82 -30.95
N GLU A 29 29.72 -15.54 -31.73
CA GLU A 29 28.42 -16.12 -31.39
C GLU A 29 28.49 -16.94 -30.08
N GLY A 30 27.50 -16.72 -29.22
CA GLY A 30 27.24 -17.46 -27.98
C GLY A 30 25.79 -17.23 -27.53
N PRO A 31 25.13 -18.21 -26.90
CA PRO A 31 23.74 -18.54 -27.18
C PRO A 31 22.74 -17.51 -26.65
N THR A 32 21.71 -17.29 -27.48
CA THR A 32 20.49 -16.51 -27.29
C THR A 32 20.05 -16.33 -25.83
N PRO A 33 19.84 -15.09 -25.35
CA PRO A 33 19.13 -14.86 -24.10
C PRO A 33 17.71 -15.40 -24.24
N ARG A 34 17.37 -16.38 -23.40
CA ARG A 34 15.99 -16.82 -23.21
C ARG A 34 15.18 -15.58 -22.80
N GLU A 35 14.30 -15.16 -23.68
CA GLU A 35 13.33 -14.10 -23.44
C GLU A 35 12.53 -14.46 -22.16
N THR A 36 12.83 -13.78 -21.06
CA THR A 36 11.94 -13.79 -19.90
C THR A 36 10.68 -13.08 -20.36
N ALA A 37 9.65 -13.86 -20.66
CA ALA A 37 8.32 -13.35 -20.91
C ALA A 37 7.95 -12.43 -19.74
N VAL A 38 7.86 -11.13 -20.02
CA VAL A 38 7.23 -10.17 -19.12
C VAL A 38 5.77 -10.63 -19.04
N ILE A 39 5.41 -11.23 -17.92
CA ILE A 39 4.02 -11.53 -17.61
C ILE A 39 3.35 -10.18 -17.43
N THR A 40 2.73 -9.66 -18.49
CA THR A 40 1.75 -8.60 -18.38
C THR A 40 0.70 -9.09 -17.40
N ALA A 41 0.66 -8.50 -16.20
CA ALA A 41 -0.37 -8.80 -15.23
C ALA A 41 -1.72 -8.49 -15.89
N THR A 42 -2.53 -9.53 -16.09
CA THR A 42 -3.94 -9.39 -16.45
C THR A 42 -4.58 -8.43 -15.44
N PRO A 43 -5.22 -7.32 -15.86
CA PRO A 43 -5.95 -6.48 -14.92
C PRO A 43 -6.98 -7.36 -14.21
N ALA A 44 -6.93 -7.37 -12.88
CA ALA A 44 -7.94 -8.05 -12.07
C ALA A 44 -9.33 -7.58 -12.52
N PRO A 45 -10.34 -8.48 -12.59
CA PRO A 45 -11.67 -8.12 -13.05
C PRO A 45 -12.18 -6.92 -12.24
N THR A 46 -12.38 -5.80 -12.92
CA THR A 46 -13.01 -4.62 -12.32
C THR A 46 -14.48 -4.97 -12.06
N THR A 47 -14.73 -5.54 -10.88
CA THR A 47 -16.11 -5.75 -10.41
C THR A 47 -16.75 -4.37 -10.30
N ALA A 48 -17.90 -4.20 -10.96
CA ALA A 48 -18.67 -2.97 -10.85
C ALA A 48 -18.90 -2.63 -9.37
N ALA A 49 -18.68 -1.36 -9.01
CA ALA A 49 -18.89 -0.88 -7.66
C ALA A 49 -20.34 -1.15 -7.24
N SER A 50 -20.54 -1.80 -6.08
CA SER A 50 -21.85 -2.22 -5.58
C SER A 50 -22.03 -1.77 -4.14
N LEU A 51 -23.19 -1.19 -3.84
CA LEU A 51 -23.63 -0.83 -2.50
C LEU A 51 -24.39 -1.96 -1.80
N ALA A 52 -24.32 -3.20 -2.30
CA ALA A 52 -24.83 -4.36 -1.59
C ALA A 52 -23.70 -4.98 -0.74
N PRO A 53 -23.86 -5.13 0.58
CA PRO A 53 -22.91 -5.85 1.42
C PRO A 53 -22.68 -7.27 0.93
N GLY A 54 -21.43 -7.72 0.99
CA GLY A 54 -21.02 -9.09 0.71
C GLY A 54 -20.87 -9.93 1.98
N PRO A 55 -20.45 -11.20 1.84
CA PRO A 55 -20.18 -12.05 2.98
C PRO A 55 -18.97 -11.55 3.79
N THR A 56 -19.10 -11.58 5.11
CA THR A 56 -17.99 -11.38 6.06
C THR A 56 -17.46 -12.71 6.57
N GLN A 57 -16.23 -12.71 7.06
CA GLN A 57 -15.57 -13.87 7.66
C GLN A 57 -15.28 -13.62 9.13
N THR A 58 -15.45 -14.66 9.95
CA THR A 58 -15.09 -14.63 11.36
C THR A 58 -13.60 -14.92 11.51
N VAL A 59 -12.88 -13.98 12.12
CA VAL A 59 -11.48 -14.18 12.51
C VAL A 59 -11.44 -15.14 13.70
N PRO A 60 -10.42 -16.01 13.86
CA PRO A 60 -10.28 -16.83 15.05
C PRO A 60 -10.42 -16.01 16.34
N PRO A 61 -11.09 -16.51 17.41
CA PRO A 61 -11.46 -15.69 18.58
C PRO A 61 -10.29 -14.98 19.28
N GLU A 62 -9.12 -15.62 19.32
CA GLU A 62 -7.89 -15.05 19.90
C GLU A 62 -7.26 -13.95 19.03
N ARG A 63 -7.81 -13.72 17.83
CA ARG A 63 -7.28 -12.80 16.81
C ARG A 63 -8.27 -11.70 16.42
N GLU A 64 -9.33 -11.52 17.21
CA GLU A 64 -10.33 -10.48 16.98
C GLU A 64 -9.75 -9.06 17.10
N VAL A 65 -10.21 -8.19 16.20
CA VAL A 65 -9.89 -6.77 16.17
C VAL A 65 -11.15 -5.93 15.94
N VAL A 66 -11.09 -4.66 16.31
CA VAL A 66 -12.23 -3.75 16.38
C VAL A 66 -11.94 -2.49 15.56
N PHE A 67 -12.97 -2.02 14.85
CA PHE A 67 -12.92 -0.79 14.07
C PHE A 67 -14.03 0.17 14.52
N GLY A 68 -13.68 1.44 14.65
CA GLY A 68 -14.64 2.55 14.78
C GLY A 68 -14.98 3.10 13.41
N ILE A 69 -16.25 3.42 13.18
CA ILE A 69 -16.72 4.06 11.95
C ILE A 69 -17.62 5.21 12.36
N GLU A 70 -17.22 6.42 11.99
CA GLU A 70 -17.81 7.66 12.48
C GLU A 70 -18.31 8.51 11.30
N PRO A 71 -19.63 8.49 11.03
CA PRO A 71 -20.22 9.29 9.95
C PRO A 71 -20.35 10.76 10.36
N GLY A 72 -19.94 11.65 9.44
CA GLY A 72 -19.98 13.10 9.60
C GLY A 72 -18.86 13.66 10.48
N TYR A 73 -17.75 12.94 10.62
CA TYR A 73 -16.56 13.34 11.37
C TYR A 73 -15.31 13.28 10.46
N PRO A 74 -14.36 14.23 10.56
CA PRO A 74 -14.29 15.35 11.51
C PRO A 74 -15.21 16.53 11.18
N SER A 75 -15.79 16.58 9.99
CA SER A 75 -16.58 17.71 9.53
C SER A 75 -17.95 17.24 9.02
N ARG A 76 -18.99 17.73 9.69
CA ARG A 76 -20.40 17.58 9.28
C ARG A 76 -20.71 18.39 8.02
N PHE A 77 -19.96 19.47 7.78
CA PHE A 77 -20.16 20.37 6.63
C PHE A 77 -19.65 19.76 5.33
N THR A 78 -18.55 19.02 5.39
CA THR A 78 -17.98 18.31 4.24
C THR A 78 -18.45 16.85 4.17
N HIS A 79 -19.32 16.45 5.10
CA HIS A 79 -19.87 15.09 5.16
C HIS A 79 -18.77 14.02 5.15
N ASP A 80 -17.76 14.19 5.99
CA ASP A 80 -16.63 13.26 6.06
C ASP A 80 -17.02 11.95 6.76
N LEU A 81 -16.34 10.85 6.42
CA LEU A 81 -16.46 9.55 7.07
C LEU A 81 -15.10 9.12 7.61
N THR A 82 -14.99 8.91 8.91
CA THR A 82 -13.75 8.45 9.54
C THR A 82 -13.83 6.99 9.91
N ILE A 83 -12.79 6.22 9.58
CA ILE A 83 -12.63 4.82 9.95
C ILE A 83 -11.36 4.71 10.79
N THR A 84 -11.48 4.17 12.00
CA THR A 84 -10.41 4.11 13.00
C THR A 84 -10.14 2.67 13.41
N PHE A 85 -8.87 2.27 13.49
CA PHE A 85 -8.50 0.99 14.09
C PHE A 85 -8.47 1.11 15.61
N ASN A 86 -9.39 0.42 16.29
CA ASN A 86 -9.51 0.48 17.76
C ASN A 86 -8.62 -0.57 18.47
N GLY A 87 -7.87 -1.37 17.71
CA GLY A 87 -7.05 -2.47 18.22
C GLY A 87 -7.88 -3.72 18.49
N GLY A 88 -7.49 -4.51 19.47
CA GLY A 88 -8.18 -5.73 19.89
C GLY A 88 -7.21 -6.79 20.39
N LYS A 89 -7.73 -7.93 20.85
CA LYS A 89 -6.89 -9.03 21.35
C LYS A 89 -5.93 -9.55 20.28
N GLY A 90 -6.36 -9.50 19.02
CA GLY A 90 -5.59 -9.97 17.87
C GLY A 90 -4.64 -8.97 17.23
N GLN A 91 -4.49 -7.76 17.77
CA GLN A 91 -3.75 -6.69 17.09
C GLN A 91 -2.31 -7.11 16.74
N ASP A 92 -1.61 -7.79 17.64
CA ASP A 92 -0.23 -8.24 17.44
C ASP A 92 -0.09 -9.28 16.32
N PHE A 93 -1.20 -9.88 15.89
CA PHE A 93 -1.25 -10.84 14.80
C PHE A 93 -1.65 -10.21 13.46
N VAL A 94 -1.93 -8.91 13.40
CA VAL A 94 -2.30 -8.22 12.16
C VAL A 94 -1.06 -7.81 11.39
N ASN A 95 -0.96 -8.27 10.14
CA ASN A 95 0.08 -7.88 9.19
C ASN A 95 -0.33 -6.65 8.36
N GLY A 96 -1.62 -6.49 8.07
CA GLY A 96 -2.12 -5.38 7.27
C GLY A 96 -3.63 -5.24 7.33
N ILE A 97 -4.08 -4.01 7.08
CA ILE A 97 -5.50 -3.63 7.04
C ILE A 97 -5.73 -2.92 5.72
N ASP A 98 -6.56 -3.52 4.86
CA ASP A 98 -6.99 -2.94 3.59
C ASP A 98 -8.44 -2.45 3.75
N LEU A 99 -8.64 -1.16 3.47
CA LEU A 99 -9.95 -0.53 3.42
C LEU A 99 -10.38 -0.33 1.97
N ARG A 100 -11.66 -0.62 1.70
CA ARG A 100 -12.31 -0.22 0.47
C ARG A 100 -13.63 0.45 0.79
N VAL A 101 -13.80 1.69 0.35
CA VAL A 101 -15.02 2.46 0.53
C VAL A 101 -15.61 2.78 -0.83
N THR A 102 -16.84 2.30 -1.07
CA THR A 102 -17.62 2.70 -2.25
C THR A 102 -18.59 3.78 -1.81
N LYS A 103 -18.41 5.01 -2.31
CA LYS A 103 -19.30 6.13 -2.03
C LYS A 103 -20.65 5.98 -2.73
N SER A 104 -21.63 6.73 -2.26
CA SER A 104 -22.94 6.89 -2.91
C SER A 104 -22.83 7.35 -4.37
N THR A 105 -21.78 8.12 -4.69
CA THR A 105 -21.46 8.60 -6.04
C THR A 105 -20.95 7.49 -6.99
N GLY A 106 -20.66 6.29 -6.46
CA GLY A 106 -20.01 5.20 -7.17
C GLY A 106 -18.48 5.29 -7.16
N GLU A 107 -17.89 6.36 -6.61
CA GLU A 107 -16.44 6.47 -6.43
C GLU A 107 -15.94 5.40 -5.45
N VAL A 108 -14.90 4.67 -5.85
CA VAL A 108 -14.26 3.65 -5.00
C VAL A 108 -12.92 4.17 -4.52
N ILE A 109 -12.77 4.25 -3.21
CA ILE A 109 -11.52 4.62 -2.54
C ILE A 109 -10.95 3.36 -1.89
N THR A 110 -9.65 3.14 -2.08
CA THR A 110 -8.92 2.04 -1.44
C THR A 110 -7.75 2.63 -0.67
N GLU A 111 -7.67 2.30 0.61
CA GLU A 111 -6.65 2.82 1.54
C GLU A 111 -6.06 1.69 2.36
N LYS A 112 -4.85 1.92 2.88
CA LYS A 112 -4.20 1.02 3.83
C LYS A 112 -4.08 1.70 5.17
N MET A 113 -4.35 0.94 6.23
CA MET A 113 -4.15 1.37 7.60
C MET A 113 -3.02 0.59 8.24
N GLN A 114 -2.29 1.27 9.13
CA GLN A 114 -1.34 0.64 10.01
C GLN A 114 -2.10 -0.11 11.11
N PRO A 115 -1.65 -1.32 11.52
CA PRO A 115 -2.23 -2.04 12.65
C PRO A 115 -1.82 -1.43 14.01
N ILE A 116 -1.88 -0.10 14.11
CA ILE A 116 -1.56 0.69 15.30
C ILE A 116 -2.86 1.28 15.81
N LYS A 117 -3.23 0.93 17.04
CA LYS A 117 -4.45 1.45 17.67
C LYS A 117 -4.49 2.99 17.60
N GLY A 118 -5.59 3.52 17.09
CA GLY A 118 -5.81 4.94 16.87
C GLY A 118 -5.49 5.44 15.45
N ASP A 119 -4.82 4.62 14.62
CA ASP A 119 -4.65 4.93 13.21
C ASP A 119 -6.01 5.05 12.52
N ASN A 120 -6.15 6.02 11.63
CA ASN A 120 -7.42 6.32 10.99
C ASN A 120 -7.26 6.77 9.53
N VAL A 121 -8.35 6.58 8.79
CA VAL A 121 -8.51 7.07 7.42
C VAL A 121 -9.77 7.94 7.38
N ILE A 122 -9.64 9.11 6.78
CA ILE A 122 -10.75 10.05 6.60
C ILE A 122 -11.13 10.08 5.12
N ILE A 123 -12.34 9.63 4.82
CA ILE A 123 -12.94 9.71 3.50
C ILE A 123 -13.69 11.03 3.38
N LYS A 124 -13.19 11.92 2.50
CA LYS A 124 -13.78 13.24 2.26
C LYS A 124 -15.01 13.16 1.37
N ASN A 125 -15.98 14.06 1.62
CA ASN A 125 -17.17 14.22 0.79
C ASN A 125 -17.93 12.90 0.61
N ALA A 126 -18.23 12.21 1.71
CA ALA A 126 -18.84 10.89 1.76
C ALA A 126 -20.36 10.96 2.00
N GLN A 127 -21.04 12.03 1.58
CA GLN A 127 -22.47 12.20 1.84
C GLN A 127 -23.31 11.04 1.27
N GLY A 128 -24.30 10.57 2.04
CA GLY A 128 -25.20 9.50 1.63
C GLY A 128 -24.74 8.11 2.09
N GLU A 129 -25.14 7.07 1.36
CA GLU A 129 -24.83 5.68 1.68
C GLU A 129 -23.47 5.26 1.13
N ASN A 130 -22.58 4.80 2.00
CA ASN A 130 -21.25 4.32 1.63
C ASN A 130 -21.11 2.87 2.06
N ARG A 131 -20.63 2.01 1.17
CA ARG A 131 -20.25 0.65 1.54
C ARG A 131 -18.82 0.65 2.04
N VAL A 132 -18.63 0.27 3.30
CA VAL A 132 -17.32 0.13 3.93
C VAL A 132 -16.96 -1.35 4.02
N GLU A 133 -15.88 -1.72 3.35
CA GLU A 133 -15.28 -3.05 3.40
C GLU A 133 -13.94 -2.97 4.12
N ILE A 134 -13.75 -3.78 5.16
CA ILE A 134 -12.50 -3.88 5.92
C ILE A 134 -11.97 -5.30 5.83
N THR A 135 -10.77 -5.43 5.28
CA THR A 135 -10.07 -6.71 5.17
C THR A 135 -8.82 -6.69 6.03
N VAL A 136 -8.69 -7.69 6.89
CA VAL A 136 -7.56 -7.84 7.81
C VAL A 136 -6.74 -9.05 7.39
N SER A 137 -5.45 -8.83 7.19
CA SER A 137 -4.48 -9.89 6.87
C SER A 137 -3.67 -10.23 8.11
N LEU A 138 -3.54 -11.51 8.42
CA LEU A 138 -2.83 -11.98 9.61
C LEU A 138 -1.37 -12.36 9.29
N ILE A 139 -0.48 -12.23 10.28
CA ILE A 139 0.94 -12.65 10.16
C ILE A 139 1.10 -14.15 9.93
N THR A 140 0.14 -14.96 10.40
CA THR A 140 0.11 -16.41 10.21
C THR A 140 -0.33 -16.84 8.80
N GLY A 141 -0.57 -15.87 7.92
CA GLY A 141 -1.27 -16.06 6.66
C GLY A 141 -2.79 -16.00 6.84
N GLY A 142 -3.49 -15.76 5.73
CA GLY A 142 -4.94 -15.57 5.67
C GLY A 142 -5.34 -14.09 5.64
N SER A 143 -6.37 -13.79 4.86
CA SER A 143 -6.96 -12.47 4.73
C SER A 143 -8.48 -12.58 4.88
N TYR A 144 -9.03 -11.82 5.80
CA TYR A 144 -10.41 -11.95 6.26
C TYR A 144 -11.13 -10.63 6.05
N LYS A 145 -12.21 -10.65 5.26
CA LYS A 145 -13.12 -9.50 5.22
C LYS A 145 -13.99 -9.52 6.46
N ILE A 146 -13.64 -8.73 7.46
CA ILE A 146 -14.28 -8.81 8.79
C ILE A 146 -15.47 -7.85 8.91
N LYS A 147 -15.52 -6.84 8.04
CA LYS A 147 -16.61 -5.87 8.00
C LYS A 147 -16.96 -5.54 6.56
N ASP A 148 -18.25 -5.53 6.27
CA ASP A 148 -18.85 -5.17 5.00
C ASP A 148 -20.24 -4.63 5.32
N GLU A 149 -20.37 -3.31 5.45
CA GLU A 149 -21.61 -2.68 5.89
C GLU A 149 -21.89 -1.35 5.18
N ILE A 150 -23.16 -0.95 5.16
CA ILE A 150 -23.58 0.36 4.64
C ILE A 150 -23.61 1.37 5.78
N VAL A 151 -22.87 2.45 5.59
CA VAL A 151 -22.74 3.56 6.52
C VAL A 151 -23.35 4.79 5.88
N LYS A 152 -24.42 5.29 6.50
CA LYS A 152 -25.06 6.52 6.07
C LYS A 152 -24.39 7.73 6.72
N VAL A 153 -23.82 8.60 5.90
CA VAL A 153 -23.33 9.91 6.31
C VAL A 153 -24.44 10.93 6.09
N PRO A 154 -24.89 11.65 7.14
CA PRO A 154 -25.94 12.66 7.04
C PRO A 154 -25.50 13.82 6.17
#